data_AF-A0A6M0FVC2-F1
#
_entry.id   AF-A0A6M0FVC2-F1
#
_cell.length_a   1.000
_cell.length_b   1.000
_cell.length_c   1.000
_cell.angle_alpha   90.00
_cell.angle_beta   90.00
_cell.angle_gamma   90.00
#
_symmetry.space_group_name_H-M   'P 1'
#
loop_
_entity.id
_entity.type
_entity.pdbx_description
1 polymer ?
#
loop_
_entity_poly.entity_id
_entity_poly.type
_entity_poly.pdbx_seq_one_letter_code
_entity_poly.pdbx_strand_id
1 'polypeptide(L)' 'MATDESLEFTIQEIDSSSEHIETIRRLGDANSATLGFLPRGAFYRLANQGRILACISPEVVSIIYNIGTSNLTEK' A
#
# COMPACT_ATOMS: atom_id res chain seq x y z
N MET A 1 -19.95 -28.58 -1.23
CA MET A 1 -20.18 -27.44 -0.32
C MET A 1 -18.87 -26.67 -0.29
N ALA A 2 -18.77 -25.55 -1.01
CA ALA A 2 -17.60 -24.68 -0.88
C ALA A 2 -17.72 -24.00 0.48
N THR A 3 -16.75 -24.23 1.36
CA THR A 3 -16.61 -23.45 2.59
C THR A 3 -16.29 -22.03 2.16
N ASP A 4 -17.20 -21.11 2.46
CA ASP A 4 -16.96 -19.68 2.37
C ASP A 4 -15.92 -19.36 3.45
N GLU A 5 -14.64 -19.56 3.12
CA GLU A 5 -13.54 -19.07 3.92
C GLU A 5 -13.60 -17.55 3.79
N SER A 6 -14.34 -16.94 4.72
CA SER A 6 -14.45 -15.49 4.82
C SER A 6 -13.05 -14.95 5.11
N LEU A 7 -12.35 -14.57 4.05
CA LEU A 7 -11.07 -13.92 4.15
C LEU A 7 -11.32 -12.59 4.85
N GLU A 8 -10.95 -12.51 6.13
CA GLU A 8 -11.02 -11.26 6.87
C GLU A 8 -9.97 -10.31 6.29
N PHE A 9 -10.43 -9.36 5.49
CA PHE A 9 -9.61 -8.29 4.95
C PHE A 9 -9.79 -7.04 5.81
N THR A 10 -8.68 -6.44 6.23
CA THR A 10 -8.69 -5.12 6.86
C THR A 10 -7.93 -4.14 5.97
N ILE A 11 -8.54 -2.99 5.69
CA ILE A 11 -7.87 -1.85 5.06
C ILE A 11 -7.27 -1.00 6.18
N GLN A 12 -5.96 -0.81 6.17
CA GLN A 12 -5.24 0.00 7.15
C GLN A 12 -4.38 1.05 6.46
N GLU A 13 -4.28 2.23 7.06
CA GLU A 13 -3.26 3.21 6.68
C GLU A 13 -1.88 2.71 7.13
N ILE A 14 -0.89 2.90 6.27
CA ILE A 14 0.46 2.43 6.52
C ILE A 14 1.41 3.60 6.54
N ASP A 15 1.99 3.82 7.72
CA ASP A 15 3.07 4.76 7.94
C ASP A 15 4.41 4.03 8.18
N SER A 16 5.48 4.79 8.42
CA SER A 16 6.82 4.25 8.69
C SER A 16 6.93 3.31 9.90
N SER A 17 6.01 3.40 10.86
CA SER A 17 6.00 2.59 12.07
C SER A 17 5.18 1.31 11.94
N SER A 18 4.44 1.13 10.84
CA SER A 18 3.67 -0.08 10.58
C SER A 18 4.58 -1.30 10.45
N GLU A 19 4.22 -2.41 11.09
CA GLU A 19 4.91 -3.71 10.94
C GLU A 19 4.90 -4.21 9.49
N HIS A 20 3.97 -3.71 8.66
CA HIS A 20 3.84 -4.11 7.26
C HIS A 20 4.69 -3.25 6.29
N ILE A 21 5.39 -2.21 6.77
CA ILE A 21 6.12 -1.28 5.90
C ILE A 21 7.20 -1.98 5.07
N GLU A 22 7.90 -2.96 5.63
CA GLU A 22 8.94 -3.69 4.92
C GLU A 22 8.33 -4.61 3.85
N THR A 23 7.21 -5.26 4.15
CA THR A 23 6.45 -6.07 3.18
C THR A 23 5.97 -5.22 2.03
N ILE A 24 5.43 -4.03 2.32
CA ILE A 24 4.99 -3.07 1.30
C ILE A 24 6.17 -2.60 0.44
N ARG A 25 7.34 -2.35 1.04
CA ARG A 25 8.55 -2.02 0.29
C ARG A 25 8.94 -3.15 -0.66
N ARG A 26 8.98 -4.40 -0.18
CA ARG A 26 9.36 -5.56 -0.99
C ARG A 26 8.37 -5.77 -2.15
N LEU A 27 7.08 -5.67 -1.87
CA LEU A 27 6.03 -5.76 -2.89
C LEU A 27 6.12 -4.62 -3.91
N GLY A 28 6.37 -3.40 -3.45
CA GLY A 28 6.58 -2.24 -4.31
C GLY A 28 7.82 -2.34 -5.20
N ASP A 29 8.94 -2.83 -4.66
CA ASP A 29 10.17 -3.08 -5.43
C ASP A 29 9.96 -4.20 -6.46
N ALA A 30 9.34 -5.32 -6.05
CA ALA A 30 9.09 -6.48 -6.91
C ALA A 30 8.11 -6.19 -8.06
N ASN A 31 7.12 -5.33 -7.81
CA ASN A 31 6.11 -4.95 -8.79
C ASN A 31 6.35 -3.56 -9.39
N SER A 32 7.56 -3.00 -9.23
CA SER A 32 7.89 -1.65 -9.70
C SER A 32 7.60 -1.42 -11.19
N ALA A 33 7.69 -2.48 -12.01
CA ALA A 33 7.33 -2.44 -13.43
C ALA A 33 5.82 -2.25 -13.71
N THR A 34 4.95 -2.62 -12.77
CA THR A 34 3.48 -2.57 -12.92
C THR A 34 2.85 -1.41 -12.14
N LEU A 35 3.59 -0.80 -11.21
CA LEU A 35 3.13 0.25 -10.30
C LEU A 35 3.25 1.68 -10.88
N GLY A 36 3.49 1.80 -12.19
CA GLY A 36 3.66 3.08 -12.88
C GLY A 36 5.02 3.75 -12.62
N PHE A 37 5.15 5.04 -12.95
CA PHE A 37 6.40 5.82 -12.86
C PHE A 37 6.84 6.16 -11.42
N LEU A 38 6.64 5.26 -10.46
CA LEU A 38 7.09 5.50 -9.09
C LEU A 38 8.60 5.27 -8.99
N PRO A 39 9.41 6.28 -8.62
CA PRO A 39 10.83 6.09 -8.43
C PRO A 39 11.10 5.14 -7.26
N ARG A 40 12.28 4.52 -7.25
CA ARG A 40 12.71 3.66 -6.15
C ARG A 40 12.56 4.39 -4.81
N GLY A 41 11.94 3.73 -3.83
CA GLY A 41 11.68 4.31 -2.52
C GLY A 41 10.48 5.27 -2.44
N ALA A 42 9.70 5.44 -3.51
CA ALA A 42 8.48 6.25 -3.47
C ALA A 42 7.47 5.73 -2.44
N PHE A 43 7.37 4.41 -2.26
CA PHE A 43 6.49 3.83 -1.25
C PHE A 43 6.86 4.26 0.18
N TYR A 44 8.14 4.39 0.52
CA TYR A 44 8.54 4.89 1.84
C TYR A 44 8.16 6.36 2.02
N ARG A 45 8.36 7.18 0.98
CA ARG A 45 7.96 8.59 1.01
C ARG A 45 6.45 8.75 1.12
N LEU A 46 5.68 7.93 0.41
CA LEU A 46 4.22 7.94 0.45
C LEU A 46 3.68 7.42 1.79
N ALA A 47 4.30 6.40 2.39
CA ALA A 47 3.96 5.92 3.73
C ALA A 47 4.17 7.01 4.78
N ASN A 48 5.31 7.70 4.74
CA ASN A 48 5.59 8.82 5.66
C ASN A 48 4.63 10.01 5.47
N GLN A 49 3.92 10.06 4.35
CA GLN A 49 2.91 11.07 4.05
C GLN A 49 1.48 10.60 4.37
N GLY A 50 1.29 9.38 4.90
CA GLY A 50 -0.04 8.80 5.16
C GLY A 50 -0.82 8.50 3.87
N ARG A 51 -0.12 8.29 2.74
CA ARG A 51 -0.74 8.14 1.41
C ARG A 51 -0.81 6.68 0.92
N ILE A 52 -0.46 5.74 1.80
CA ILE A 52 -0.54 4.30 1.51
C ILE A 52 -1.64 3.69 2.36
N LEU A 53 -2.55 3.00 1.68
CA LEU A 53 -3.46 2.06 2.29
C LEU A 53 -3.00 0.64 1.94
N ALA A 54 -3.04 -0.29 2.87
CA ALA A 54 -2.84 -1.69 2.58
C ALA A 54 -4.10 -2.47 2.91
N CYS A 55 -4.46 -3.39 2.03
CA CYS A 55 -5.41 -4.44 2.32
C CYS A 55 -4.63 -5.63 2.89
N ILE A 56 -4.88 -5.95 4.15
CA ILE A 56 -4.19 -6.99 4.89
C ILE A 56 -5.19 -8.12 5.12
N SER A 57 -4.83 -9.33 4.68
CA SER A 57 -5.47 -10.58 5.08
C SER A 57 -4.45 -11.48 5.78
N PRO A 58 -4.91 -12.55 6.48
CA PRO A 58 -4.01 -13.48 7.17
C PRO A 58 -2.95 -14.12 6.26
N GLU A 59 -3.24 -14.21 4.95
CA GLU A 59 -2.40 -14.91 3.97
C GLU A 59 -1.78 -13.98 2.92
N VAL A 60 -2.36 -12.79 2.71
CA VAL A 60 -1.99 -11.89 1.61
C VAL A 60 -1.97 -10.44 2.07
N VAL A 61 -0.89 -9.73 1.74
CA VAL A 61 -0.81 -8.27 1.85
C VAL A 61 -0.87 -7.67 0.44
N SER A 62 -1.84 -6.81 0.18
CA SER A 62 -1.98 -6.06 -1.07
C SER A 62 -1.87 -4.56 -0.84
N ILE A 63 -1.18 -3.86 -1.73
CA ILE A 63 -0.93 -2.41 -1.60
C ILE A 63 -1.95 -1.64 -2.43
N ILE A 64 -2.61 -0.66 -1.81
CA ILE A 64 -3.48 0.31 -2.47
C ILE A 64 -2.93 1.71 -2.19
N TYR A 65 -2.29 2.34 -3.17
CA TYR A 65 -1.72 3.68 -2.98
C TYR A 65 -2.52 4.72 -3.76
N ASN A 66 -2.81 5.85 -3.13
CA ASN A 66 -3.48 6.97 -3.78
C ASN A 66 -2.43 7.83 -4.50
N ILE A 67 -2.33 7.70 -5.82
CA ILE A 67 -1.57 8.63 -6.67
C ILE A 67 -2.41 9.89 -6.87
N GLY A 68 -2.76 10.58 -5.78
CA GLY A 68 -3.35 11.91 -5.91
C GLY A 68 -2.28 12.81 -6.52
N THR A 69 -2.48 13.20 -7.77
CA THR A 69 -1.75 14.29 -8.41
C THR A 69 -1.88 15.50 -7.49
N SER A 70 -0.75 16.07 -7.11
CA SER A 70 -0.71 17.31 -6.33
C SER A 70 -1.42 18.41 -7.13
N ASN A 71 -2.70 18.65 -6.86
CA ASN A 71 -3.43 19.87 -7.19
C ASN A 71 -4.74 19.91 -6.39
N LEU A 72 -4.62 20.18 -5.10
CA LEU A 72 -5.57 21.07 -4.45
C LEU A 72 -4.76 22.09 -3.66
N THR A 73 -4.30 23.10 -4.37
CA THR A 73 -4.08 24.42 -3.79
C THR A 73 -5.47 24.94 -3.43
N GLU A 74 -5.92 24.68 -2.20
CA GLU A 74 -6.98 25.49 -1.60
C GLU A 74 -6.36 26.84 -1.23
N LYS A 75 -6.52 27.83 -2.12
CA LYS A 75 -6.47 29.26 -1.81
C LYS A 75 -7.47 30.02 -2.66
#